data_AF-L1Q091-F1
#
_entry.id   AF-L1Q091-F1
#
_cell.length_a   1.000
_cell.length_b   1.000
_cell.length_c   1.000
_cell.angle_alpha   90.00
_cell.angle_beta   90.00
_cell.angle_gamma   90.00
#
_symmetry.space_group_name_H-M   'P 1'
#
loop_
_entity.id
_entity.type
_entity.pdbx_description
1 polymer ?
#
loop_
_entity_poly.entity_id
_entity_poly.type
_entity_poly.pdbx_seq_one_letter_code
_entity_poly.pdbx_strand_id
1 'polypeptide(L)'
;MADKSLYISGNAPSILLDSGKECQSYENKTLQEIVAAATEEYDESAKVDTSAGVNTTRTLPYTVQYQESDYDFICRLAKYYGEYFYYDGSKLIFGNKLQETIDLGE
;
A
#
# COMPACT_ATOMS: atom_id res chain seq x y z
N MET A 1 -4.81 -43.27 15.28
CA MET A 1 -5.51 -42.07 15.79
C MET A 1 -4.77 -40.88 15.21
N ALA A 2 -5.37 -40.15 14.25
CA ALA A 2 -4.70 -39.01 13.64
C ALA A 2 -4.74 -37.84 14.62
N ASP A 3 -3.56 -37.28 14.91
CA ASP A 3 -3.39 -36.00 15.60
C ASP A 3 -4.18 -34.93 14.83
N LYS A 4 -5.10 -34.25 15.52
CA LYS A 4 -5.97 -33.23 14.94
C LYS A 4 -5.45 -31.88 15.44
N SER A 5 -4.34 -31.43 14.86
CA SER A 5 -3.72 -30.14 15.15
C SER A 5 -4.43 -29.00 14.41
N LEU A 6 -4.92 -28.00 15.15
CA LEU A 6 -5.50 -26.76 14.61
C LEU A 6 -4.42 -25.68 14.51
N TYR A 7 -4.25 -25.08 13.33
CA TYR A 7 -3.33 -23.98 13.10
C TYR A 7 -4.10 -22.71 12.73
N ILE A 8 -3.81 -21.61 13.44
CA ILE A 8 -4.37 -20.29 13.19
C ILE A 8 -3.22 -19.31 12.98
N SER A 9 -3.28 -18.53 11.91
CA SER A 9 -2.34 -17.44 11.62
C SER A 9 -3.12 -16.18 11.24
N GLY A 10 -2.62 -15.01 11.66
CA GLY A 10 -3.15 -13.71 11.27
C GLY A 10 -2.18 -12.98 10.33
N ASN A 11 -2.72 -12.16 9.43
CA ASN A 11 -1.97 -11.30 8.53
C ASN A 11 -2.55 -9.88 8.59
N ALA A 12 -1.74 -8.89 8.23
CA ALA A 12 -2.23 -7.53 8.03
C ALA A 12 -3.12 -7.45 6.78
N PRO A 13 -4.01 -6.44 6.67
CA PRO A 13 -4.87 -6.26 5.51
C PRO A 13 -4.14 -6.14 4.17
N SER A 14 -2.84 -5.79 4.18
CA SER A 14 -1.98 -5.79 2.99
C SER A 14 -1.93 -7.12 2.25
N ILE A 15 -2.26 -8.24 2.90
CA ILE A 15 -2.35 -9.54 2.23
C ILE A 15 -3.38 -9.55 1.08
N LEU A 16 -4.41 -8.70 1.17
CA LEU A 16 -5.40 -8.57 0.10
C LEU A 16 -4.79 -7.96 -1.17
N LEU A 17 -3.80 -7.07 -1.03
CA LEU A 17 -3.09 -6.45 -2.16
C LEU A 17 -2.07 -7.40 -2.80
N ASP A 18 -1.83 -8.59 -2.22
CA ASP A 18 -0.94 -9.61 -2.75
C ASP A 18 -1.72 -10.74 -3.47
N SER A 19 -2.87 -10.38 -4.04
CA SER A 19 -3.89 -11.30 -4.60
C SER A 19 -3.50 -11.96 -5.94
N GLY A 20 -2.38 -11.57 -6.54
CA GLY A 20 -1.95 -12.08 -7.83
C GLY A 20 -1.10 -11.06 -8.59
N LYS A 21 -0.70 -11.40 -9.82
CA LYS A 21 0.09 -10.50 -10.68
C LYS A 21 -0.82 -9.83 -11.69
N GLU A 22 -0.67 -8.52 -11.84
CA GLU A 22 -1.52 -7.73 -12.72
C GLU A 22 -0.73 -6.94 -13.76
N CYS A 23 -1.46 -6.39 -14.72
CA CYS A 23 -0.96 -5.49 -15.74
C CYS A 23 -1.93 -4.32 -15.89
N GLN A 24 -1.53 -3.15 -15.39
CA GLN A 24 -2.33 -1.92 -15.45
C GLN A 24 -1.46 -0.75 -15.91
N SER A 25 -2.06 0.20 -16.65
CA SER A 25 -1.37 1.40 -17.13
C SER A 25 -2.08 2.66 -16.67
N TYR A 26 -1.29 3.63 -16.23
CA TYR A 26 -1.75 4.90 -15.69
C TYR A 26 -1.14 6.05 -16.49
N GLU A 27 -2.01 6.86 -17.10
CA GLU A 27 -1.62 7.99 -17.94
C GLU A 27 -2.05 9.30 -17.29
N ASN A 28 -1.15 10.28 -17.29
CA ASN A 28 -1.41 11.64 -16.80
C ASN A 28 -2.05 11.68 -15.40
N LYS A 29 -1.53 10.87 -14.46
CA LYS A 29 -1.98 10.81 -13.06
C LYS A 29 -0.86 11.20 -12.10
N THR A 30 -1.24 11.81 -10.98
CA THR A 30 -0.36 11.99 -9.83
C THR A 30 -0.11 10.66 -9.13
N LEU A 31 0.93 10.60 -8.30
CA LEU A 31 1.25 9.38 -7.56
C LEU A 31 0.10 8.95 -6.62
N GLN A 32 -0.58 9.92 -6.00
CA GLN A 32 -1.75 9.68 -5.17
C GLN A 32 -2.91 9.05 -5.96
N GLU A 33 -3.21 9.57 -7.15
CA GLU A 33 -4.27 9.02 -8.01
C GLU A 33 -3.95 7.61 -8.51
N ILE A 34 -2.67 7.31 -8.75
CA ILE A 34 -2.24 5.95 -9.15
C ILE A 34 -2.47 4.97 -8.01
N VAL A 35 -2.03 5.30 -6.79
CA VAL A 35 -2.23 4.43 -5.62
C VAL A 35 -3.71 4.25 -5.29
N ALA A 36 -4.51 5.32 -5.41
CA ALA A 36 -5.97 5.23 -5.23
C ALA A 36 -6.61 4.32 -6.29
N ALA A 37 -6.22 4.45 -7.55
CA ALA A 37 -6.75 3.60 -8.64
C ALA A 37 -6.33 2.13 -8.50
N ALA A 38 -5.08 1.86 -8.12
CA ALA A 38 -4.58 0.51 -7.89
C ALA A 38 -5.26 -0.20 -6.71
N THR A 39 -5.96 0.55 -5.85
CA THR A 39 -6.64 0.00 -4.66
C THR A 39 -8.17 0.18 -4.71
N GLU A 40 -8.72 0.62 -5.84
CA GLU A 40 -10.13 1.01 -5.97
C GLU A 40 -11.10 -0.15 -5.77
N GLU A 41 -10.72 -1.34 -6.25
CA GLU A 41 -11.57 -2.55 -6.20
C GLU A 41 -11.61 -3.23 -4.82
N TYR A 42 -10.73 -2.82 -3.91
CA TYR A 42 -10.65 -3.39 -2.58
C TYR A 42 -11.58 -2.67 -1.60
N ASP A 43 -12.05 -3.44 -0.60
CA ASP A 43 -12.77 -2.88 0.54
C ASP A 43 -11.89 -1.93 1.37
N GLU A 44 -12.54 -1.11 2.20
CA GLU A 44 -11.89 -0.09 3.05
C GLU A 44 -10.72 -0.63 3.90
N SER A 45 -10.69 -1.93 4.21
CA SER A 45 -9.61 -2.56 4.97
C SER A 45 -8.27 -2.61 4.24
N ALA A 46 -8.26 -2.68 2.91
CA ALA A 46 -7.06 -2.73 2.08
C ALA A 46 -6.80 -1.46 1.28
N LYS A 47 -7.68 -0.46 1.40
CA LYS A 47 -7.43 0.86 0.82
C LYS A 47 -6.21 1.53 1.45
N VAL A 48 -5.46 2.20 0.59
CA VAL A 48 -4.22 2.89 0.98
C VAL A 48 -4.51 4.37 1.21
N ASP A 49 -4.29 4.80 2.45
CA ASP A 49 -4.44 6.17 2.90
C ASP A 49 -3.23 7.00 2.48
N THR A 50 -3.49 8.05 1.69
CA THR A 50 -2.48 8.97 1.15
C THR A 50 -2.48 10.33 1.85
N SER A 51 -3.27 10.49 2.93
CA SER A 51 -3.38 11.74 3.70
C SER A 51 -2.10 12.09 4.47
N ALA A 52 -1.21 11.10 4.65
CA ALA A 52 0.14 11.26 5.19
C ALA A 52 1.07 12.10 4.29
N GLY A 53 0.57 12.71 3.21
CA GLY A 53 1.33 13.64 2.39
C GLY A 53 2.28 12.91 1.46
N VAL A 54 1.89 12.85 0.19
CA VAL A 54 2.72 12.32 -0.89
C VAL A 54 3.64 13.44 -1.38
N ASN A 55 4.95 13.22 -1.33
CA ASN A 55 5.95 14.20 -1.75
C ASN A 55 5.85 14.49 -3.25
N THR A 56 5.64 13.44 -4.05
CA THR A 56 5.54 13.59 -5.51
C THR A 56 4.13 14.00 -5.94
N THR A 57 3.91 15.32 -6.02
CA THR A 57 2.63 15.91 -6.43
C THR A 57 2.51 16.19 -7.93
N ARG A 58 3.63 16.14 -8.66
CA ARG A 58 3.61 16.31 -10.13
C ARG A 58 2.85 15.17 -10.80
N THR A 59 2.17 15.49 -11.89
CA THR A 59 1.58 14.48 -12.77
C THR A 59 2.68 13.67 -13.45
N LEU A 60 2.52 12.35 -13.44
CA LEU A 60 3.37 11.41 -14.17
C LEU A 60 2.74 11.18 -15.55
N PRO A 61 3.49 11.39 -16.65
CA PRO A 61 2.96 11.17 -17.99
C PRO A 61 2.51 9.73 -18.22
N TYR A 62 3.31 8.78 -17.73
CA TYR A 62 3.04 7.35 -17.87
C TYR A 62 3.63 6.58 -16.69
N THR A 63 2.87 5.64 -16.15
CA THR A 63 3.31 4.65 -15.15
C THR A 63 2.60 3.33 -15.45
N VAL A 64 3.30 2.21 -15.27
CA VAL A 64 2.74 0.88 -15.53
C VAL A 64 3.02 -0.03 -14.34
N GLN A 65 2.04 -0.86 -14.01
CA GLN A 65 2.18 -2.07 -13.21
C GLN A 65 2.37 -3.23 -14.18
N TYR A 66 3.47 -3.95 -14.10
CA TYR A 66 3.77 -5.03 -15.04
C TYR A 66 4.18 -6.31 -14.32
N GLN A 67 3.29 -7.29 -14.36
CA GLN A 67 3.53 -8.64 -13.85
C GLN A 67 3.89 -8.69 -12.35
N GLU A 68 3.28 -7.79 -11.57
CA GLU A 68 3.49 -7.60 -10.14
C GLU A 68 2.13 -7.45 -9.42
N SER A 69 2.06 -7.79 -8.14
CA SER A 69 0.86 -7.56 -7.32
C SER A 69 0.70 -6.08 -6.98
N ASP A 70 -0.49 -5.66 -6.54
CA ASP A 70 -0.71 -4.27 -6.11
C ASP A 70 0.19 -3.90 -4.94
N TYR A 71 0.43 -4.86 -4.03
CA TYR A 71 1.39 -4.70 -2.95
C TYR A 71 2.80 -4.39 -3.47
N ASP A 72 3.31 -5.22 -4.39
CA ASP A 72 4.63 -5.06 -4.97
C ASP A 72 4.74 -3.77 -5.79
N PHE A 73 3.69 -3.43 -6.54
CA PHE A 73 3.57 -2.22 -7.32
C PHE A 73 3.70 -0.97 -6.44
N ILE A 74 2.90 -0.89 -5.37
CA ILE A 74 2.89 0.23 -4.44
C ILE A 74 4.22 0.29 -3.67
N CYS A 75 4.80 -0.85 -3.28
CA CYS A 75 6.14 -0.91 -2.68
C CYS A 75 7.20 -0.35 -3.62
N ARG A 76 7.14 -0.67 -4.91
CA ARG A 76 8.07 -0.18 -5.93
C ARG A 76 7.93 1.33 -6.11
N LEU A 77 6.70 1.84 -6.18
CA LEU A 77 6.43 3.27 -6.24
C LEU A 77 6.97 4.01 -5.01
N ALA A 78 6.72 3.47 -3.80
CA ALA A 78 7.21 4.04 -2.55
C ALA A 78 8.74 4.18 -2.56
N LYS A 79 9.46 3.11 -2.94
CA LYS A 79 10.92 3.11 -3.04
C LYS A 79 11.44 4.09 -4.09
N TYR A 80 10.78 4.18 -5.24
CA TYR A 80 11.23 5.01 -6.35
C TYR A 80 11.04 6.51 -6.08
N TYR A 81 9.95 6.90 -5.41
CA TYR A 81 9.61 8.29 -5.12
C TYR A 81 9.98 8.74 -3.69
N GLY A 82 10.56 7.85 -2.88
CA GLY A 82 10.96 8.17 -1.52
C GLY A 82 9.77 8.39 -0.58
N GLU A 83 8.70 7.61 -0.77
CA GLU A 83 7.54 7.59 0.12
C GLU A 83 7.64 6.40 1.08
N TYR A 84 7.02 6.49 2.26
CA TYR A 84 6.82 5.31 3.10
C TYR A 84 5.57 4.56 2.68
N PHE A 85 5.58 3.24 2.83
CA PHE A 85 4.43 2.38 2.70
C PHE A 85 4.41 1.38 3.84
N TYR A 86 3.44 1.49 4.76
CA TYR A 86 3.39 0.69 5.98
C TYR A 86 1.97 0.55 6.51
N TYR A 87 1.75 -0.43 7.39
CA TYR A 87 0.50 -0.58 8.13
C TYR A 87 0.64 0.04 9.52
N ASP A 88 -0.24 0.96 9.91
CA ASP A 88 -0.17 1.66 11.20
C ASP A 88 -0.93 0.94 12.34
N GLY A 89 -1.46 -0.25 12.07
CA GLY A 89 -2.33 -0.99 13.00
C GLY A 89 -3.83 -0.79 12.74
N SER A 90 -4.20 0.16 11.86
CA SER A 90 -5.58 0.39 11.40
C SER A 90 -5.69 0.42 9.89
N LYS A 91 -4.80 1.17 9.22
CA LYS A 91 -4.82 1.42 7.76
C LYS A 91 -3.45 1.23 7.14
N LEU A 92 -3.43 1.02 5.82
CA LEU A 92 -2.21 1.12 5.04
C LEU A 92 -1.96 2.59 4.72
N ILE A 93 -0.75 3.07 5.01
CA ILE A 93 -0.35 4.45 4.83
C ILE A 93 0.66 4.54 3.69
N PHE A 94 0.46 5.50 2.79
CA PHE A 94 1.40 5.86 1.74
C PHE A 94 1.70 7.37 1.79
N GLY A 95 2.93 7.74 2.15
CA GLY A 95 3.35 9.14 2.27
C GLY A 95 4.51 9.32 3.25
N ASN A 96 4.88 10.57 3.51
CA ASN A 96 6.11 10.90 4.25
C ASN A 96 5.91 11.76 5.51
N LYS A 97 4.67 12.05 5.92
CA LYS A 97 4.45 12.73 7.21
C LYS A 97 4.82 11.79 8.35
N LEU A 98 5.85 12.17 9.08
CA LEU A 98 6.19 11.61 10.38
C LEU A 98 5.00 11.82 11.33
N GLN A 99 4.58 10.75 12.00
CA GLN A 99 3.69 10.86 13.15
C GLN A 99 4.38 11.69 14.24
N GLU A 100 3.60 12.39 15.07
CA GLU A 100 4.15 13.15 16.19
C GLU A 100 4.98 12.23 17.10
N THR A 101 6.11 12.74 17.60
CA THR A 101 6.94 11.99 18.55
C THR A 101 6.14 11.80 19.84
N ILE A 102 5.87 10.54 20.20
CA ILE A 102 5.22 10.20 21.46
C ILE A 102 6.34 9.96 22.48
N ASP A 103 6.45 10.83 23.47
CA ASP A 103 7.24 10.55 24.67
C ASP A 103 6.53 9.46 25.47
N LEU A 104 7.09 8.25 25.45
CA LEU A 104 6.66 7.18 26.34
C LEU A 104 7.17 7.53 27.74
N GLY A 105 6.25 7.99 28.60
CA GLY A 105 6.54 8.20 30.02
C GLY A 105 7.00 6.89 30.69
N GLU A 106 7.93 7.00 31.63
CA GLU A 106 8.43 5.89 32.46
C GLU A 106 7.31 5.15 33.23
#